data_AF-A0A2N6AC04-F1
#
_entry.id   AF-A0A2N6AC04-F1
#
_cell.length_a   1.000
_cell.length_b   1.000
_cell.length_c   1.000
_cell.angle_alpha   90.00
_cell.angle_beta   90.00
_cell.angle_gamma   90.00
#
_symmetry.space_group_name_H-M   'P 1'
#
loop_
_entity.id
_entity.type
_entity.pdbx_description
1 polymer ?
#
loop_
_entity_poly.entity_id
_entity_poly.type
_entity_poly.pdbx_seq_one_letter_code
_entity_poly.pdbx_strand_id
1 'polypeptide(L)'
;MPNTQEEYNISGDKLVSKIKEIVKEGNARKIIIKKEDGETLIEFPLTIGAVGVLAAPIIAAVGAFAALVSSCTIIVERKAKEEK
;
A
#
# COMPACT_ATOMS: atom_id res chain seq x y z
N MET A 1 -16.25 10.82 -8.42
CA MET A 1 -14.79 11.08 -8.61
C MET A 1 -14.21 9.78 -9.16
N PRO A 2 -13.60 9.76 -10.36
CA PRO A 2 -12.97 8.55 -10.85
C PRO A 2 -11.73 8.29 -9.98
N ASN A 3 -11.70 7.13 -9.34
CA ASN A 3 -10.55 6.66 -8.58
C ASN A 3 -10.02 5.45 -9.37
N THR A 4 -8.73 5.43 -9.68
CA THR A 4 -8.12 4.27 -10.33
C THR A 4 -7.64 3.33 -9.24
N GLN A 5 -8.12 2.10 -9.26
CA GLN A 5 -7.67 1.03 -8.38
C GLN A 5 -6.68 0.14 -9.14
N GLU A 6 -5.50 -0.04 -8.56
CA GLU A 6 -4.50 -0.95 -9.10
C GLU A 6 -4.23 -2.06 -8.09
N GLU A 7 -4.13 -3.29 -8.58
CA GLU A 7 -3.86 -4.46 -7.75
C GLU A 7 -2.53 -5.09 -8.16
N TYR A 8 -1.69 -5.37 -7.17
CA TYR A 8 -0.38 -5.98 -7.36
C TYR A 8 -0.29 -7.22 -6.47
N ASN A 9 -0.21 -8.40 -7.08
CA ASN A 9 0.14 -9.61 -6.35
C ASN A 9 1.67 -9.74 -6.30
N ILE A 10 2.23 -9.67 -5.10
CA ILE A 10 3.68 -9.76 -4.89
C ILE A 10 4.01 -10.59 -3.65
N SER A 11 5.22 -11.11 -3.62
CA SER A 11 5.75 -11.83 -2.48
C SER A 11 6.01 -10.90 -1.28
N GLY A 12 5.93 -11.45 -0.06
CA GLY A 12 6.09 -10.69 1.18
C GLY A 12 7.40 -9.90 1.25
N ASP A 13 8.49 -10.45 0.73
CA ASP A 13 9.82 -9.81 0.67
C ASP A 13 9.82 -8.51 -0.17
N LYS A 14 8.93 -8.39 -1.17
CA LYS A 14 8.80 -7.21 -2.02
C LYS A 14 7.80 -6.18 -1.51
N LEU A 15 7.02 -6.52 -0.48
CA LEU A 15 5.94 -5.69 0.06
C LEU A 15 6.44 -4.31 0.49
N VAL A 16 7.47 -4.28 1.34
CA VAL A 16 8.02 -3.02 1.87
C VAL A 16 8.60 -2.16 0.75
N SER A 17 9.31 -2.77 -0.20
CA SER A 17 9.90 -2.06 -1.35
C SER A 17 8.83 -1.42 -2.23
N LYS A 18 7.74 -2.16 -2.52
CA LYS A 18 6.66 -1.64 -3.36
C LYS A 18 5.89 -0.51 -2.68
N ILE A 19 5.61 -0.61 -1.38
CA ILE A 19 4.97 0.49 -0.63
C ILE A 19 5.83 1.75 -0.65
N LYS A 20 7.15 1.62 -0.43
CA LYS A 20 8.07 2.77 -0.51
C LYS A 20 8.04 3.44 -1.89
N GLU A 21 7.98 2.65 -2.96
CA GLU A 21 7.84 3.16 -4.33
C GLU A 21 6.54 3.95 -4.50
N ILE A 22 5.40 3.37 -4.11
CA ILE A 22 4.07 4.02 -4.20
C ILE A 22 4.02 5.31 -3.38
N VAL A 23 4.58 5.30 -2.17
CA VAL A 23 4.67 6.49 -1.32
C VAL A 23 5.54 7.57 -1.97
N LYS A 24 6.66 7.18 -2.60
CA LYS A 24 7.56 8.10 -3.30
C LYS A 24 6.92 8.70 -4.56
N GLU A 25 6.05 7.97 -5.25
CA GLU A 25 5.28 8.50 -6.38
C GLU A 25 4.31 9.62 -5.96
N GLY A 26 3.83 9.62 -4.71
CA GLY A 26 2.99 10.68 -4.14
C GLY A 26 1.60 10.84 -4.77
N ASN A 27 1.19 9.91 -5.65
CA ASN A 27 -0.08 9.93 -6.38
C ASN A 27 -1.16 9.01 -5.74
N ALA A 28 -0.77 8.16 -4.80
CA ALA A 28 -1.65 7.25 -4.09
C ALA A 28 -2.36 7.95 -2.92
N ARG A 29 -3.62 7.57 -2.69
CA ARG A 29 -4.45 8.08 -1.58
C ARG A 29 -4.69 7.05 -0.50
N LYS A 30 -4.73 5.76 -0.87
CA LYS A 30 -4.98 4.65 0.05
C LYS A 30 -4.21 3.43 -0.43
N ILE A 31 -3.65 2.70 0.52
CA ILE A 31 -3.09 1.36 0.29
C ILE A 31 -3.88 0.39 1.16
N ILE A 32 -4.25 -0.75 0.57
CA ILE A 32 -4.86 -1.88 1.25
C ILE A 32 -3.98 -3.09 0.97
N ILE A 33 -3.61 -3.84 2.01
CA ILE A 33 -2.83 -5.06 1.89
C ILE A 33 -3.73 -6.22 2.29
N LYS A 34 -3.86 -7.18 1.38
CA LYS A 34 -4.59 -8.42 1.59
C LYS A 34 -3.65 -9.61 1.60
N LYS A 35 -4.01 -10.63 2.39
CA LYS A 35 -3.43 -11.96 2.31
C LYS A 35 -4.01 -12.73 1.12
N GLU A 36 -3.41 -13.88 0.85
CA GLU A 36 -3.85 -14.82 -0.19
C GLU A 36 -5.25 -15.38 0.07
N ASP A 37 -5.67 -15.46 1.33
CA ASP A 37 -7.02 -15.86 1.77
C ASP A 37 -8.10 -14.79 1.51
N GLY A 38 -7.71 -13.60 1.04
CA GLY A 38 -8.60 -12.46 0.83
C GLY A 38 -8.84 -11.59 2.07
N GLU A 39 -8.29 -11.94 3.22
CA GLU A 39 -8.36 -11.14 4.43
C GLU A 39 -7.53 -9.85 4.29
N THR A 40 -8.13 -8.74 4.70
CA THR A 40 -7.43 -7.46 4.73
C THR A 40 -6.58 -7.38 6.00
N LEU A 41 -5.26 -7.33 5.82
CA LEU A 41 -4.31 -7.24 6.93
C LEU A 41 -4.23 -5.81 7.47
N ILE A 42 -4.09 -4.86 6.56
CA ILE A 42 -3.91 -3.46 6.91
C ILE A 42 -4.43 -2.60 5.78
N GLU A 43 -5.08 -1.51 6.13
CA GLU A 43 -5.41 -0.44 5.20
C GLU A 43 -5.03 0.89 5.83
N PHE A 44 -4.48 1.80 5.02
CA PHE A 44 -4.12 3.11 5.50
C PHE A 44 -4.23 4.18 4.43
N PRO A 45 -4.64 5.40 4.81
CA PRO A 45 -4.64 6.54 3.91
C PRO A 45 -3.21 7.10 3.74
N LEU A 46 -2.83 7.34 2.49
CA LEU A 46 -1.60 8.04 2.11
C LEU A 46 -1.88 9.53 1.91
N THR A 47 -2.12 10.24 3.01
CA THR A 47 -2.21 11.70 2.99
C THR A 47 -0.88 12.33 3.42
N ILE A 48 -0.58 13.52 2.89
CA ILE A 48 0.69 14.24 3.14
C ILE A 48 0.98 14.40 4.64
N GLY A 49 -0.07 14.58 5.47
CA GLY A 49 0.08 14.66 6.94
C GLY A 49 0.26 13.30 7.62
N ALA A 50 -0.40 12.24 7.12
CA ALA A 50 -0.31 10.91 7.72
C ALA A 50 1.03 10.22 7.44
N VAL A 51 1.61 10.42 6.26
CA VAL A 51 2.90 9.80 5.90
C VAL A 51 4.02 10.28 6.82
N GLY A 52 4.04 11.55 7.25
CA GLY A 52 5.07 12.05 8.17
C GLY A 52 5.01 11.46 9.59
N VAL A 53 3.81 11.14 10.08
CA VAL A 53 3.60 10.66 11.46
C VAL A 53 3.54 9.13 11.54
N LEU A 54 3.00 8.48 10.51
CA LEU A 54 2.69 7.04 10.52
C LEU A 54 3.57 6.20 9.58
N ALA A 55 4.49 6.80 8.80
CA ALA A 55 5.34 6.00 7.91
C ALA A 55 6.15 4.93 8.65
N ALA A 56 6.79 5.27 9.78
CA ALA A 56 7.58 4.31 10.55
C ALA A 56 6.72 3.19 11.15
N PRO A 57 5.60 3.46 11.85
CA PRO A 57 4.69 2.42 12.33
C PRO A 57 4.13 1.52 11.23
N ILE A 58 3.72 2.09 10.10
CA ILE A 58 3.17 1.34 8.97
C ILE A 58 4.24 0.43 8.36
N ILE A 59 5.44 0.96 8.10
CA ILE A 59 6.54 0.16 7.56
C ILE A 59 6.95 -0.95 8.55
N ALA A 60 6.95 -0.68 9.85
CA ALA A 60 7.26 -1.69 10.87
C ALA A 60 6.20 -2.80 10.91
N ALA A 61 4.92 -2.45 10.93
CA ALA A 61 3.82 -3.42 10.91
C ALA A 61 3.87 -4.26 9.63
N VAL A 62 3.99 -3.61 8.46
CA VAL A 62 4.11 -4.29 7.17
C VAL A 62 5.34 -5.19 7.13
N GLY A 63 6.49 -4.74 7.64
CA GLY A 63 7.72 -5.54 7.68
C GLY A 63 7.59 -6.79 8.55
N ALA A 64 6.91 -6.67 9.70
CA ALA A 64 6.62 -7.80 10.56
C ALA A 64 5.69 -8.82 9.88
N PHE A 65 4.64 -8.37 9.19
CA PHE A 65 3.75 -9.26 8.44
C PHE A 65 4.40 -9.86 7.19
N ALA A 66 5.20 -9.07 6.46
CA ALA A 66 5.94 -9.49 5.27
C ALA A 66 6.87 -10.68 5.54
N ALA A 67 7.43 -10.77 6.76
CA ALA A 67 8.26 -11.89 7.17
C ALA A 67 7.46 -13.18 7.42
N LEU A 68 6.15 -13.07 7.65
CA LEU A 68 5.25 -14.18 7.99
C LEU A 68 4.44 -14.68 6.79
N VAL A 69 4.26 -13.86 5.75
CA VAL A 69 3.44 -14.21 4.58
C VAL A 69 4.31 -14.41 3.33
N SER A 70 4.11 -15.52 2.63
CA SER A 70 4.81 -15.81 1.37
C SER A 70 4.34 -14.92 0.22
N SER A 71 3.03 -14.64 0.16
CA SER A 71 2.40 -13.83 -0.87
C SER A 71 1.35 -12.88 -0.28
N CYS A 72 1.14 -11.75 -0.95
CA CYS A 72 0.16 -10.75 -0.56
C CYS A 72 -0.28 -9.91 -1.77
N THR A 73 -1.49 -9.36 -1.68
CA THR A 73 -2.07 -8.50 -2.70
C THR A 73 -2.11 -7.07 -2.17
N ILE A 74 -1.43 -6.16 -2.85
CA ILE A 74 -1.50 -4.72 -2.59
C ILE A 74 -2.55 -4.13 -3.52
N ILE A 75 -3.55 -3.46 -2.95
CA ILE A 75 -4.51 -2.65 -3.67
C ILE A 75 -4.18 -1.19 -3.41
N VAL A 76 -3.97 -0.43 -4.47
CA VAL A 76 -3.63 0.99 -4.41
C VAL A 76 -4.76 1.79 -5.05
N GLU A 77 -5.37 2.68 -4.26
CA GLU A 77 -6.29 3.67 -4.80
C GLU A 77 -5.52 4.95 -5.13
N ARG A 78 -5.55 5.34 -6.40
CA ARG A 78 -4.93 6.57 -6.89
C ARG A 78 -5.96 7.61 -7.29
N LYS A 79 -5.53 8.88 -7.23
CA LYS A 79 -6.26 9.96 -7.91
C LYS A 79 -6.28 9.62 -9.41
N ALA A 80 -7.44 9.55 -10.04
CA ALA A 80 -7.46 9.60 -11.50
C ALA A 80 -6.73 10.88 -11.93
N LYS A 81 -5.80 10.76 -12.88
CA LYS A 81 -5.27 11.92 -13.57
C LYS A 81 -6.46 12.54 -14.31
N GLU A 82 -6.90 13.72 -13.89
CA GLU A 82 -7.54 14.63 -14.82
C GLU A 82 -6.44 15.04 -15.82
N GLU A 83 -6.38 14.36 -16.96
CA GLU A 83 -5.73 14.91 -18.15
C GLU A 83 -6.52 16.17 -18.51
N LYS A 84 -5.84 17.32 -18.40
CA LYS A 84 -6.38 18.62 -18.77
C LYS A 84 -5.85 19.02 -20.13
#